data_AF-A0A7S1GSN4-F1
#
_entry.id   AF-A0A7S1GSN4-F1
#
_cell.length_a   1.000
_cell.length_b   1.000
_cell.length_c   1.000
_cell.angle_alpha   90.00
_cell.angle_beta   90.00
_cell.angle_gamma   90.00
#
_symmetry.space_group_name_H-M   'P 1'
#
loop_
_entity.id
_entity.type
_entity.pdbx_description
1 polymer ?
#
loop_
_entity_poly.entity_id
_entity_poly.type
_entity_poly.pdbx_seq_one_letter_code
_entity_poly.pdbx_strand_id
1 'polypeptide(L)'
;YRPLVRPPLCTDWRRYRVCGFGPPSSGHLTLMQILGLLETQPAAQAAPGLTVDWLHAYAESAKLAFADRAQYIGDPAFVSAPGGDWQSLLAPAYLKQRGALIGSQAMPTATAGRPAGVKQALAPQAEQPEHGTSHISVVDARGRAVSMTTSVESAFGSRVMSDGGSGLAGGFMLNNQLTDFSLRPVGADGQPVANRVEAGKRPRSSMTPTLVFDRDGQLLMVAGSPGGPVII
;
A
#
# COMPACT_ATOMS: atom_id res chain seq x y z
N TYR A 1 19.67 4.59 14.87
CA TYR A 1 18.73 4.65 13.73
C TYR A 1 18.72 6.08 13.17
N ARG A 2 18.54 6.27 11.85
CA ARG A 2 18.33 7.59 11.20
C ARG A 2 17.19 7.46 10.18
N PRO A 3 16.28 8.45 10.06
CA PRO A 3 15.28 8.47 8.99
C PRO A 3 15.94 8.49 7.61
N LEU A 4 15.28 7.88 6.62
CA LEU A 4 15.76 7.84 5.24
C LEU A 4 14.87 8.69 4.35
N VAL A 5 15.48 9.65 3.63
CA VAL A 5 14.82 10.43 2.60
C VAL A 5 14.82 9.63 1.31
N ARG A 6 13.66 9.56 0.64
CA ARG A 6 13.47 8.79 -0.59
C ARG A 6 12.70 9.60 -1.62
N PRO A 7 12.96 9.39 -2.91
CA PRO A 7 12.09 9.95 -3.94
C PRO A 7 10.66 9.40 -3.75
N PRO A 8 9.62 10.21 -4.00
CA PRO A 8 8.26 9.72 -4.01
C PRO A 8 8.06 8.78 -5.19
N LEU A 9 7.10 7.86 -5.06
CA LEU A 9 6.59 7.13 -6.21
C LEU A 9 5.40 7.91 -6.77
N CYS A 10 5.46 8.28 -8.05
CA CYS A 10 4.39 9.01 -8.71
C CYS A 10 3.83 8.20 -9.88
N THR A 11 2.51 8.21 -10.02
CA THR A 11 1.79 7.52 -11.08
C THR A 11 0.80 8.48 -11.71
N ASP A 12 0.80 8.54 -13.04
CA ASP A 12 -0.20 9.29 -13.79
C ASP A 12 -1.52 8.51 -13.82
N TRP A 13 -2.61 9.20 -13.52
CA TRP A 13 -3.95 8.63 -13.58
C TRP A 13 -4.94 9.66 -14.12
N ARG A 14 -5.53 9.35 -15.27
CA ARG A 14 -6.37 10.27 -16.05
C ARG A 14 -5.65 11.60 -16.28
N ARG A 15 -6.18 12.71 -15.75
CA ARG A 15 -5.59 14.07 -15.85
C ARG A 15 -4.73 14.45 -14.64
N TYR A 16 -4.49 13.52 -13.71
CA TYR A 16 -3.80 13.79 -12.47
C TYR A 16 -2.45 13.08 -12.41
N ARG A 17 -1.54 13.64 -11.64
CA ARG A 17 -0.32 12.97 -11.18
C ARG A 17 -0.46 12.73 -9.68
N VAL A 18 -0.53 11.47 -9.29
CA VAL A 18 -0.68 11.04 -7.89
C VAL A 18 0.69 10.61 -7.38
N CYS A 19 1.12 11.14 -6.24
CA CYS A 19 2.41 10.82 -5.64
C CYS A 19 2.24 10.37 -4.19
N GLY A 20 2.98 9.33 -3.81
CA GLY A 20 2.98 8.75 -2.48
C GLY A 20 4.30 8.06 -2.15
N PHE A 21 4.26 7.22 -1.11
CA PHE A 21 5.44 6.54 -0.59
C PHE A 21 5.62 5.21 -1.31
N GLY A 22 6.84 4.94 -1.80
CA GLY A 22 7.23 3.61 -2.25
C GLY A 22 7.47 2.63 -1.08
N PRO A 23 7.83 1.38 -1.40
CA PRO A 23 8.18 0.36 -0.41
C PRO A 23 9.21 0.83 0.64
N PRO A 24 9.08 0.47 1.95
CA PRO A 24 8.27 -0.62 2.48
C PRO A 24 6.77 -0.31 2.65
N SER A 25 6.30 0.92 2.39
CA SER A 25 4.85 1.10 2.29
C SER A 25 4.32 0.42 1.03
N SER A 26 3.19 -0.25 1.17
CA SER A 26 2.43 -0.82 0.07
C SER A 26 1.36 0.12 -0.48
N GLY A 27 1.07 1.20 0.24
CA GLY A 27 -0.08 2.08 0.01
C GLY A 27 -0.18 2.60 -1.43
N HIS A 28 0.85 3.32 -1.91
CA HIS A 28 0.81 3.94 -3.23
C HIS A 28 0.67 2.92 -4.36
N LEU A 29 1.45 1.84 -4.32
CA LEU A 29 1.40 0.80 -5.35
C LEU A 29 0.02 0.13 -5.39
N THR A 30 -0.51 -0.26 -4.24
CA THR A 30 -1.82 -0.93 -4.18
C THR A 30 -2.94 0.01 -4.58
N LEU A 31 -2.97 1.26 -4.07
CA LEU A 31 -3.95 2.27 -4.46
C LEU A 31 -3.96 2.50 -5.98
N MET A 32 -2.79 2.75 -6.56
CA MET A 32 -2.69 3.01 -8.00
C MET A 32 -3.00 1.76 -8.84
N GLN A 33 -2.76 0.56 -8.30
CA GLN A 33 -3.16 -0.68 -8.94
C GLN A 33 -4.68 -0.85 -8.94
N ILE A 34 -5.36 -0.52 -7.83
CA ILE A 34 -6.83 -0.52 -7.75
C ILE A 34 -7.41 0.44 -8.79
N LEU A 35 -6.93 1.68 -8.82
CA LEU A 35 -7.39 2.68 -9.79
C LEU A 35 -7.11 2.24 -11.23
N GLY A 36 -5.92 1.69 -11.50
CA GLY A 36 -5.55 1.20 -12.81
C GLY A 36 -6.37 0.00 -13.30
N LEU A 37 -6.73 -0.93 -12.41
CA LEU A 37 -7.63 -2.05 -12.70
C LEU A 37 -9.06 -1.57 -12.92
N LEU A 38 -9.52 -0.61 -12.12
CA LEU A 38 -10.83 -0.02 -12.25
C LEU A 38 -10.99 0.67 -13.62
N GLU A 39 -9.94 1.35 -14.11
CA GLU A 39 -9.93 1.95 -15.45
C GLU A 39 -10.07 0.92 -16.58
N THR A 40 -9.85 -0.38 -16.35
CA THR A 40 -10.07 -1.39 -17.40
C THR A 40 -11.53 -1.84 -17.48
N GLN A 41 -12.40 -1.39 -16.57
CA GLN A 41 -13.79 -1.84 -16.45
C GLN A 41 -14.75 -0.84 -17.10
N PRO A 42 -15.53 -1.24 -18.12
CA PRO A 42 -16.49 -0.34 -18.79
C PRO A 42 -17.48 0.32 -17.82
N ALA A 43 -17.98 -0.45 -16.85
CA ALA A 43 -18.92 0.03 -15.84
C ALA A 43 -18.35 1.18 -15.00
N ALA A 44 -17.03 1.21 -14.76
CA ALA A 44 -16.38 2.25 -13.99
C ALA A 44 -16.10 3.52 -14.81
N GLN A 45 -15.99 3.41 -16.14
CA GLN A 45 -15.81 4.54 -17.04
C GLN A 45 -17.13 5.26 -17.36
N ALA A 46 -18.24 4.52 -17.42
CA ALA A 46 -19.54 5.04 -17.86
C ALA A 46 -20.42 5.63 -16.74
N ALA A 47 -20.16 5.30 -15.48
CA ALA A 47 -21.06 5.65 -14.38
C ALA A 47 -20.95 7.13 -13.95
N PRO A 48 -22.06 7.89 -13.87
CA PRO A 48 -22.09 9.25 -13.34
C PRO A 48 -22.05 9.31 -11.80
N GLY A 49 -21.71 8.21 -11.12
CA GLY A 49 -21.71 8.08 -9.66
C GLY A 49 -21.43 6.65 -9.19
N LEU A 50 -21.63 6.39 -7.89
CA LEU A 50 -21.47 5.06 -7.28
C LEU A 50 -22.67 4.16 -7.61
N THR A 51 -22.61 3.43 -8.72
CA THR A 51 -23.59 2.40 -9.08
C THR A 51 -23.20 1.04 -8.50
N VAL A 52 -24.12 0.07 -8.52
CA VAL A 52 -23.83 -1.32 -8.12
C VAL A 52 -22.69 -1.89 -8.96
N ASP A 53 -22.72 -1.69 -10.28
CA ASP A 53 -21.67 -2.19 -11.18
C ASP A 53 -20.31 -1.52 -10.91
N TRP A 54 -20.32 -0.22 -10.56
CA TRP A 54 -19.10 0.49 -10.17
C TRP A 54 -18.53 -0.09 -8.87
N LEU A 55 -19.37 -0.30 -7.85
CA LEU A 55 -18.96 -0.86 -6.56
C LEU A 55 -18.43 -2.28 -6.70
N HIS A 56 -19.06 -3.10 -7.54
CA HIS A 56 -18.59 -4.43 -7.90
C HIS A 56 -17.21 -4.36 -8.56
N ALA A 57 -17.05 -3.54 -9.61
CA ALA A 57 -15.77 -3.36 -10.28
C ALA A 57 -14.66 -2.87 -9.34
N TYR A 58 -14.98 -1.95 -8.41
CA TYR A 58 -14.07 -1.47 -7.39
C TYR A 58 -13.66 -2.58 -6.43
N ALA A 59 -14.63 -3.34 -5.88
CA ALA A 59 -14.36 -4.42 -4.95
C ALA A 59 -13.48 -5.52 -5.57
N GLU A 60 -13.75 -5.92 -6.81
CA GLU A 60 -12.96 -6.93 -7.52
C GLU A 60 -11.56 -6.43 -7.88
N SER A 61 -11.43 -5.15 -8.24
CA SER A 61 -10.13 -4.49 -8.45
C SER A 61 -9.30 -4.45 -7.16
N ALA A 62 -9.94 -4.13 -6.03
CA ALA A 62 -9.32 -4.16 -4.70
C ALA A 62 -8.82 -5.56 -4.35
N LYS A 63 -9.65 -6.60 -4.50
CA LYS A 63 -9.24 -7.99 -4.24
C LYS A 63 -7.98 -8.39 -5.02
N LEU A 64 -7.92 -8.07 -6.32
CA LEU A 64 -6.78 -8.36 -7.17
C LEU A 64 -5.51 -7.59 -6.75
N ALA A 65 -5.63 -6.30 -6.47
CA ALA A 65 -4.51 -5.48 -6.02
C ALA A 65 -3.97 -5.92 -4.64
N PHE A 66 -4.87 -6.29 -3.72
CA PHE A 66 -4.47 -6.82 -2.40
C PHE A 66 -3.80 -8.20 -2.50
N ALA A 67 -4.20 -9.03 -3.47
CA ALA A 67 -3.51 -10.29 -3.74
C ALA A 67 -2.05 -10.05 -4.21
N ASP A 68 -1.83 -9.07 -5.09
CA ASP A 68 -0.48 -8.68 -5.52
C ASP A 68 0.33 -8.01 -4.39
N ARG A 69 -0.31 -7.16 -3.57
CA ARG A 69 0.28 -6.59 -2.34
C ARG A 69 0.80 -7.67 -1.40
N ALA A 70 -0.02 -8.68 -1.15
CA ALA A 70 0.31 -9.79 -0.26
C ALA A 70 1.50 -10.61 -0.75
N GLN A 71 1.62 -10.74 -2.07
CA GLN A 71 2.62 -11.56 -2.74
C GLN A 71 3.99 -10.88 -2.88
N TYR A 72 4.01 -9.59 -3.23
CA TYR A 72 5.22 -8.94 -3.76
C TYR A 72 5.81 -7.86 -2.87
N ILE A 73 4.99 -7.09 -2.15
CA ILE A 73 5.48 -5.85 -1.54
C ILE A 73 6.10 -6.13 -0.17
N GLY A 74 7.31 -5.59 0.06
CA GLY A 74 8.05 -5.67 1.31
C GLY A 74 9.17 -4.62 1.37
N ASP A 75 10.09 -4.72 2.32
CA ASP A 75 11.22 -3.80 2.41
C ASP A 75 12.15 -3.92 1.18
N PRO A 76 12.37 -2.83 0.41
CA PRO A 76 13.21 -2.89 -0.79
C PRO A 76 14.69 -3.14 -0.51
N ALA A 77 15.14 -3.09 0.75
CA ALA A 77 16.49 -3.54 1.12
C ALA A 77 16.61 -5.08 1.22
N PHE A 78 15.49 -5.81 1.22
CA PHE A 78 15.42 -7.27 1.42
C PHE A 78 14.63 -7.99 0.32
N VAL A 79 13.74 -7.28 -0.37
CA VAL A 79 12.86 -7.85 -1.40
C VAL A 79 13.03 -7.05 -2.69
N SER A 80 13.34 -7.77 -3.77
CA SER A 80 13.41 -7.18 -5.11
C SER A 80 12.02 -6.92 -5.66
N ALA A 81 11.87 -5.81 -6.37
CA ALA A 81 10.66 -5.55 -7.12
C ALA A 81 10.41 -6.64 -8.18
N PRO A 82 9.16 -7.07 -8.38
CA PRO A 82 8.89 -8.05 -9.43
C PRO A 82 9.19 -7.43 -10.79
N GLY A 83 9.85 -8.17 -11.68
CA GLY A 83 10.28 -7.65 -12.98
C GLY A 83 11.42 -6.63 -12.90
N GLY A 84 12.04 -6.46 -11.72
CA GLY A 84 13.15 -5.52 -11.50
C GLY A 84 12.71 -4.08 -11.20
N ASP A 85 11.41 -3.78 -11.32
CA ASP A 85 10.85 -2.44 -11.10
C ASP A 85 9.48 -2.54 -10.42
N TRP A 86 9.26 -1.76 -9.36
CA TRP A 86 7.98 -1.72 -8.64
C TRP A 86 6.83 -1.24 -9.54
N GLN A 87 7.14 -0.50 -10.61
CA GLN A 87 6.17 -0.01 -11.57
C GLN A 87 5.63 -1.12 -12.47
N SER A 88 6.24 -2.32 -12.48
CA SER A 88 5.70 -3.48 -13.20
C SER A 88 4.31 -3.89 -12.73
N LEU A 89 3.97 -3.63 -11.47
CA LEU A 89 2.64 -3.85 -10.88
C LEU A 89 1.58 -2.88 -11.44
N LEU A 90 2.02 -1.75 -12.00
CA LEU A 90 1.19 -0.69 -12.56
C LEU A 90 1.26 -0.63 -14.09
N ALA A 91 1.98 -1.55 -14.72
CA ALA A 91 2.16 -1.56 -16.17
C ALA A 91 0.78 -1.74 -16.87
N PRO A 92 0.42 -0.89 -17.86
CA PRO A 92 -0.89 -0.96 -18.50
C PRO A 92 -1.25 -2.34 -19.07
N ALA A 93 -0.28 -3.04 -19.66
CA ALA A 93 -0.48 -4.40 -20.18
C ALA A 93 -0.82 -5.40 -19.06
N TYR A 94 -0.15 -5.28 -17.90
CA TYR A 94 -0.41 -6.13 -16.75
C TYR A 94 -1.77 -5.81 -16.12
N LEU A 95 -2.11 -4.53 -15.95
CA LEU A 95 -3.43 -4.12 -15.46
C LEU A 95 -4.55 -4.61 -16.37
N LYS A 96 -4.39 -4.52 -17.70
CA LYS A 96 -5.37 -5.07 -18.67
C LYS A 96 -5.53 -6.59 -18.53
N GLN A 97 -4.42 -7.33 -18.39
CA GLN A 97 -4.45 -8.77 -18.17
C GLN A 97 -5.19 -9.13 -16.87
N ARG A 98 -4.90 -8.42 -15.78
CA ARG A 98 -5.52 -8.64 -14.47
C ARG A 98 -7.00 -8.27 -14.48
N GLY A 99 -7.34 -7.13 -15.09
CA GLY A 99 -8.71 -6.64 -15.21
C GLY A 99 -9.63 -7.56 -16.01
N ALA A 100 -9.09 -8.38 -16.92
CA ALA A 100 -9.85 -9.41 -17.63
C ALA A 100 -10.35 -10.55 -16.73
N LEU A 101 -9.86 -10.65 -15.49
CA LEU A 101 -10.36 -11.61 -14.49
C LEU A 101 -11.63 -11.13 -13.79
N ILE A 102 -11.99 -9.85 -13.93
CA ILE A 102 -13.18 -9.26 -13.31
C ILE A 102 -14.39 -9.64 -14.16
N GLY A 103 -15.18 -10.58 -13.66
CA GLY A 103 -16.44 -11.01 -14.27
C GLY A 103 -17.65 -10.31 -13.66
N SER A 104 -18.85 -10.71 -14.07
CA SER A 104 -20.12 -10.21 -13.52
C SER A 104 -20.45 -10.75 -12.13
N GLN A 105 -19.77 -11.83 -11.69
CA GLN A 105 -19.93 -12.41 -10.37
C GLN A 105 -18.71 -12.10 -9.51
N ALA A 106 -18.92 -11.99 -8.19
CA ALA A 106 -17.84 -11.77 -7.24
C ALA A 106 -16.87 -12.95 -7.26
N MET A 107 -15.57 -12.66 -7.42
CA MET A 107 -14.54 -13.67 -7.40
C MET A 107 -14.45 -14.27 -5.98
N PRO A 108 -14.49 -15.60 -5.84
CA PRO A 108 -14.40 -16.25 -4.53
C PRO A 108 -13.05 -15.96 -3.86
N THR A 109 -11.96 -16.06 -4.62
CA THR A 109 -10.59 -15.83 -4.15
C THR A 109 -9.78 -15.15 -5.24
N ALA A 110 -9.17 -14.01 -4.93
CA ALA A 110 -8.20 -13.37 -5.81
C ALA A 110 -6.80 -13.94 -5.55
N THR A 111 -6.13 -14.36 -6.63
CA THR A 111 -4.74 -14.80 -6.61
C THR A 111 -3.84 -13.71 -7.18
N ALA A 112 -2.57 -13.69 -6.77
CA ALA A 112 -1.60 -12.76 -7.30
C ALA A 112 -1.28 -13.09 -8.76
N GLY A 113 -1.15 -12.06 -9.59
CA GLY A 113 -0.73 -12.19 -10.98
C GLY A 113 0.79 -12.36 -11.11
N ARG A 114 1.31 -12.31 -12.34
CA ARG A 114 2.75 -12.39 -12.64
C ARG A 114 3.20 -11.17 -13.45
N PRO A 115 3.43 -10.02 -12.80
CA PRO A 115 3.88 -8.82 -13.52
C PRO A 115 5.21 -9.10 -14.22
N ALA A 116 5.38 -8.62 -15.45
CA ALA A 116 6.53 -8.90 -16.30
C ALA A 116 6.88 -10.40 -16.47
N GLY A 117 5.91 -11.31 -16.28
CA GLY A 117 6.12 -12.76 -16.45
C GLY A 117 6.99 -13.41 -15.37
N VAL A 118 7.20 -12.76 -14.21
CA VAL A 118 8.04 -13.32 -13.15
C VAL A 118 7.53 -14.68 -12.67
N LYS A 119 8.48 -15.58 -12.39
CA LYS A 119 8.19 -16.82 -11.65
C LYS A 119 7.97 -16.46 -10.17
N GLN A 120 6.85 -16.91 -9.62
CA GLN A 120 6.55 -16.74 -8.19
C GLN A 120 7.50 -17.63 -7.38
N ALA A 121 8.33 -17.00 -6.55
CA ALA A 121 9.25 -17.66 -5.62
C ALA A 121 9.02 -17.22 -4.17
N LEU A 122 7.93 -16.50 -3.93
CA LEU A 122 7.50 -16.04 -2.62
C LEU A 122 6.10 -16.57 -2.37
N ALA A 123 5.72 -16.70 -1.10
CA ALA A 123 4.34 -16.95 -0.71
C ALA A 123 3.61 -15.65 -0.37
N PRO A 124 2.29 -15.56 -0.60
CA PRO A 124 1.51 -14.42 -0.12
C PRO A 124 1.46 -14.40 1.41
N GLN A 125 1.59 -13.21 2.00
CA GLN A 125 1.31 -13.02 3.42
C GLN A 125 -0.19 -13.26 3.68
N ALA A 126 -0.50 -14.02 4.72
CA ALA A 126 -1.89 -14.20 5.17
C ALA A 126 -2.47 -12.87 5.68
N GLU A 127 -3.80 -12.72 5.58
CA GLU A 127 -4.47 -11.57 6.17
C GLU A 127 -4.23 -11.52 7.68
N GLN A 128 -3.85 -10.34 8.14
CA GLN A 128 -3.56 -10.05 9.55
C GLN A 128 -4.23 -8.71 9.88
N PRO A 129 -4.93 -8.61 11.01
CA PRO A 129 -5.43 -7.32 11.48
C PRO A 129 -4.25 -6.37 11.70
N GLU A 130 -4.31 -5.18 11.13
CA GLU A 130 -3.49 -4.04 11.53
C GLU A 130 -4.46 -2.97 12.05
N HIS A 131 -4.08 -2.29 13.13
CA HIS A 131 -4.93 -1.29 13.78
C HIS A 131 -4.18 0.02 13.95
N GLY A 132 -4.91 1.14 14.09
CA GLY A 132 -4.38 2.41 14.58
C GLY A 132 -3.44 3.17 13.63
N THR A 133 -3.78 4.42 13.35
CA THR A 133 -2.92 5.39 12.64
C THR A 133 -3.48 6.79 12.92
N SER A 134 -2.68 7.83 12.74
CA SER A 134 -3.16 9.22 12.61
C SER A 134 -2.64 9.83 11.31
N HIS A 135 -3.44 10.72 10.72
CA HIS A 135 -3.07 11.43 9.50
C HIS A 135 -3.26 12.93 9.69
N ILE A 136 -2.34 13.71 9.14
CA ILE A 136 -2.48 15.16 9.01
C ILE A 136 -2.18 15.61 7.57
N SER A 137 -3.00 16.54 7.10
CA SER A 137 -2.84 17.25 5.83
C SER A 137 -2.67 18.73 6.12
N VAL A 138 -1.59 19.33 5.61
CA VAL A 138 -1.30 20.76 5.79
C VAL A 138 -1.00 21.39 4.43
N VAL A 139 -1.59 22.56 4.17
CA VAL A 139 -1.21 23.46 3.08
C VAL A 139 -1.04 24.86 3.67
N ASP A 140 0.13 25.47 3.50
CA ASP A 140 0.39 26.84 3.99
C ASP A 140 0.06 27.91 2.93
N ALA A 141 0.02 29.18 3.37
CA ALA A 141 -0.30 30.32 2.50
C ALA A 141 0.74 30.56 1.36
N ARG A 142 1.88 29.88 1.39
CA ARG A 142 2.92 29.94 0.34
C ARG A 142 2.86 28.73 -0.59
N GLY A 143 1.81 27.90 -0.50
CA GLY A 143 1.64 26.71 -1.33
C GLY A 143 2.51 25.52 -0.92
N ARG A 144 3.11 25.53 0.28
CA ARG A 144 3.85 24.36 0.80
C ARG A 144 2.85 23.37 1.36
N ALA A 145 3.04 22.09 1.04
CA ALA A 145 2.14 21.02 1.48
C ALA A 145 2.86 19.88 2.18
N VAL A 146 2.17 19.28 3.16
CA VAL A 146 2.61 18.09 3.89
C VAL A 146 1.43 17.12 4.01
N SER A 147 1.62 15.91 3.49
CA SER A 147 0.79 14.74 3.79
C SER A 147 1.60 13.83 4.71
N MET A 148 1.18 13.71 5.97
CA MET A 148 1.93 12.94 6.98
C MET A 148 1.02 11.93 7.68
N THR A 149 1.36 10.66 7.51
CA THR A 149 0.74 9.55 8.23
C THR A 149 1.75 9.02 9.26
N THR A 150 1.32 8.90 10.52
CA THR A 150 2.15 8.43 11.63
C THR A 150 1.38 7.40 12.44
N SER A 151 2.09 6.41 13.01
CA SER A 151 1.46 5.32 13.75
C SER A 151 2.41 4.72 14.80
N VAL A 152 1.81 4.08 15.81
CA VAL A 152 2.47 3.16 16.75
C VAL A 152 2.00 1.71 16.50
N GLU A 153 1.47 1.45 15.30
CA GLU A 153 0.57 0.35 14.95
C GLU A 153 -0.71 0.49 15.78
N SER A 154 -1.03 -0.44 16.66
CA SER A 154 -2.31 -0.47 17.38
C SER A 154 -2.52 0.72 18.32
N ALA A 155 -3.76 0.94 18.74
CA ALA A 155 -4.04 1.87 19.83
C ALA A 155 -3.19 1.51 21.07
N PHE A 156 -2.42 2.48 21.56
CA PHE A 156 -1.43 2.31 22.64
C PHE A 156 -0.23 1.39 22.32
N GLY A 157 -0.03 1.05 21.04
CA GLY A 157 1.11 0.26 20.56
C GLY A 157 1.25 -1.08 21.28
N SER A 158 2.46 -1.36 21.76
CA SER A 158 2.77 -2.56 22.56
C SER A 158 2.21 -2.52 23.99
N ARG A 159 1.53 -1.43 24.37
CA ARG A 159 1.05 -1.15 25.75
C ARG A 159 2.20 -1.03 26.76
N VAL A 160 3.42 -0.87 26.28
CA VAL A 160 4.60 -0.57 27.09
C VAL A 160 4.84 0.93 27.02
N MET A 161 4.75 1.60 28.18
CA MET A 161 5.17 2.99 28.32
C MET A 161 6.66 3.01 28.63
N SER A 162 7.43 3.82 27.90
CA SER A 162 8.83 4.07 28.22
C SER A 162 8.91 4.93 29.48
N ASP A 163 9.70 4.49 30.44
CA ASP A 163 10.12 5.30 31.60
C ASP A 163 11.30 6.23 31.28
N GLY A 164 11.80 6.19 30.03
CA GLY A 164 13.00 6.92 29.61
C GLY A 164 14.31 6.23 30.00
N GLY A 165 14.27 5.08 30.67
CA GLY A 165 15.45 4.43 31.22
C GLY A 165 16.22 5.32 32.21
N SER A 166 17.51 5.06 32.38
CA SER A 166 18.38 5.80 33.33
C SER A 166 18.69 7.22 32.85
N GLY A 167 17.72 8.13 32.97
CA GLY A 167 17.91 9.58 32.82
C GLY A 167 17.49 10.20 31.49
N LEU A 168 16.76 9.50 30.62
CA LEU A 168 16.11 10.13 29.46
C LEU A 168 14.65 10.47 29.80
N ALA A 169 14.05 11.35 29.00
CA ALA A 169 12.63 11.62 29.10
C ALA A 169 11.83 10.35 28.72
N GLY A 170 10.90 9.94 29.59
CA GLY A 170 9.92 8.89 29.35
C GLY A 170 8.54 9.45 29.00
N GLY A 171 7.49 8.66 29.26
CA GLY A 171 6.09 9.08 29.13
C GLY A 171 5.49 8.91 27.74
N PHE A 172 6.11 8.11 26.87
CA PHE A 172 5.58 7.78 25.55
C PHE A 172 5.42 6.27 25.36
N MET A 173 4.45 5.88 24.54
CA MET A 173 4.16 4.48 24.23
C MET A 173 5.14 3.93 23.20
N LEU A 174 5.61 2.71 23.41
CA LEU A 174 6.37 1.96 22.42
C LEU A 174 5.43 1.30 21.42
N ASN A 175 5.77 1.38 20.13
CA ASN A 175 4.98 0.74 19.07
C ASN A 175 5.02 -0.80 19.17
N ASN A 176 4.10 -1.46 18.47
CA ASN A 176 4.18 -2.88 18.17
C ASN A 176 4.31 -3.16 16.67
N GLN A 177 4.91 -2.23 15.90
CA GLN A 177 4.93 -2.25 14.43
C GLN A 177 5.49 -3.54 13.81
N LEU A 178 6.32 -4.30 14.54
CA LEU A 178 6.84 -5.57 14.04
C LEU A 178 5.74 -6.63 13.82
N THR A 179 4.52 -6.44 14.33
CA THR A 179 3.36 -7.31 14.06
C THR A 179 2.85 -7.23 12.62
N ASP A 180 3.22 -6.19 11.88
CA ASP A 180 2.93 -6.07 10.43
C ASP A 180 3.67 -7.12 9.60
N PHE A 181 4.79 -7.67 10.12
CA PHE A 181 5.44 -8.81 9.48
C PHE A 181 4.53 -10.04 9.46
N SER A 182 4.78 -10.91 8.50
CA SER A 182 4.13 -12.22 8.45
C SER A 182 4.48 -13.02 9.71
N LEU A 183 3.47 -13.40 10.49
CA LEU A 183 3.64 -14.29 11.64
C LEU A 183 4.10 -15.70 11.23
N ARG A 184 3.85 -16.07 9.96
CA ARG A 184 4.41 -17.27 9.33
C ARG A 184 5.45 -16.86 8.28
N PRO A 185 6.75 -17.09 8.51
CA PRO A 185 7.79 -16.62 7.58
C PRO A 185 7.80 -17.40 6.25
N VAL A 186 7.14 -18.55 6.21
CA VAL A 186 7.03 -19.46 5.07
C VAL A 186 5.54 -19.77 4.83
N GLY A 187 5.14 -19.80 3.57
CA GLY A 187 3.78 -20.16 3.14
C GLY A 187 3.50 -21.65 3.16
N ALA A 188 2.26 -22.03 2.85
CA ALA A 188 1.84 -23.43 2.78
C ALA A 188 2.56 -24.23 1.67
N ASP A 189 3.11 -23.54 0.67
CA ASP A 189 3.91 -24.07 -0.44
C ASP A 189 5.41 -24.19 -0.12
N GLY A 190 5.82 -23.88 1.11
CA GLY A 190 7.22 -23.90 1.51
C GLY A 190 8.04 -22.69 1.04
N GLN A 191 7.42 -21.72 0.35
CA GLN A 191 8.12 -20.53 -0.13
C GLN A 191 8.17 -19.42 0.94
N PRO A 192 9.25 -18.63 1.00
CA PRO A 192 9.35 -17.55 1.96
C PRO A 192 8.35 -16.43 1.65
N VAL A 193 7.81 -15.78 2.67
CA VAL A 193 6.94 -14.61 2.49
C VAL A 193 7.79 -13.35 2.26
N ALA A 194 7.37 -12.49 1.33
CA ALA A 194 8.06 -11.22 1.03
C ALA A 194 8.26 -10.38 2.30
N ASN A 195 7.20 -10.25 3.10
CA ASN A 195 7.16 -9.50 4.35
C ASN A 195 7.38 -10.40 5.59
N ARG A 196 8.26 -11.42 5.51
CA ARG A 196 8.71 -12.17 6.70
C ARG A 196 9.65 -11.34 7.59
N VAL A 197 9.74 -11.69 8.87
CA VAL A 197 10.66 -11.08 9.86
C VAL A 197 12.11 -11.37 9.50
N GLU A 198 12.94 -10.34 9.40
CA GLU A 198 14.39 -10.44 9.21
C GLU A 198 15.11 -9.33 10.00
N ALA A 199 16.33 -9.58 10.45
CA ALA A 199 17.10 -8.61 11.23
C ALA A 199 17.37 -7.33 10.41
N GLY A 200 17.06 -6.16 10.99
CA GLY A 200 17.25 -4.86 10.34
C GLY A 200 16.23 -4.51 9.25
N LYS A 201 15.31 -5.42 8.93
CA LYS A 201 14.23 -5.20 7.96
C LYS A 201 13.12 -4.36 8.56
N ARG A 202 12.49 -3.52 7.73
CA ARG A 202 11.28 -2.78 8.10
C ARG A 202 10.03 -3.57 7.70
N PRO A 203 9.01 -3.64 8.56
CA PRO A 203 7.75 -4.26 8.18
C PRO A 203 7.07 -3.49 7.05
N ARG A 204 6.32 -4.22 6.19
CA ARG A 204 5.46 -3.61 5.17
C ARG A 204 4.34 -2.83 5.85
N SER A 205 4.22 -1.55 5.54
CA SER A 205 3.15 -0.69 6.04
C SER A 205 2.01 -0.53 5.02
N SER A 206 0.81 -0.21 5.51
CA SER A 206 -0.36 0.19 4.71
C SER A 206 -0.57 1.71 4.63
N MET A 207 0.28 2.52 5.27
CA MET A 207 0.15 3.97 5.27
C MET A 207 0.26 4.56 3.85
N THR A 208 -0.74 5.34 3.43
CA THR A 208 -0.84 5.93 2.08
C THR A 208 -0.96 7.47 2.10
N PRO A 209 0.02 8.22 2.67
CA PRO A 209 0.03 9.67 2.52
C PRO A 209 0.20 10.02 1.03
N THR A 210 -0.70 10.84 0.51
CA THR A 210 -0.87 11.09 -0.93
C THR A 210 -0.94 12.58 -1.23
N LEU A 211 -0.23 12.99 -2.28
CA LEU A 211 -0.33 14.30 -2.91
C LEU A 211 -0.83 14.12 -4.33
N VAL A 212 -1.82 14.93 -4.74
CA VAL A 212 -2.37 14.90 -6.09
C VAL A 212 -2.11 16.23 -6.78
N PHE A 213 -1.59 16.16 -7.99
CA PHE A 213 -1.27 17.31 -8.84
C PHE A 213 -2.04 17.24 -10.15
N ASP A 214 -2.23 18.39 -10.81
CA ASP A 214 -2.62 18.43 -12.22
C ASP A 214 -1.42 18.13 -13.13
N ARG A 215 -1.64 18.25 -14.45
CA ARG A 215 -0.59 18.02 -15.47
C ARG A 215 0.46 19.13 -15.51
N ASP A 216 0.13 20.32 -15.02
CA ASP A 216 1.01 21.48 -14.98
C ASP A 216 1.83 21.55 -13.67
N GLY A 217 1.61 20.58 -12.77
CA GLY A 217 2.32 20.45 -11.50
C GLY A 217 1.71 21.24 -10.34
N GLN A 218 0.51 21.80 -10.50
CA GLN A 218 -0.19 22.46 -9.41
C GLN A 218 -0.77 21.44 -8.44
N LEU A 219 -0.61 21.70 -7.14
CA LEU A 219 -1.18 20.87 -6.09
C LEU A 219 -2.70 21.03 -6.07
N LEU A 220 -3.42 19.92 -6.19
CA LEU A 220 -4.88 19.87 -6.12
C LEU A 220 -5.40 19.30 -4.80
N MET A 221 -4.68 18.35 -4.20
CA MET A 221 -5.15 17.65 -3.00
C MET A 221 -4.00 17.12 -2.14
N VAL A 222 -4.21 17.18 -0.83
CA VAL A 222 -3.39 16.51 0.19
C VAL A 222 -4.29 15.53 0.93
N ALA A 223 -4.02 14.23 0.78
CA ALA A 223 -4.90 13.18 1.27
C ALA A 223 -4.14 12.11 2.05
N GLY A 224 -4.90 11.39 2.87
CA GLY A 224 -4.48 10.21 3.59
C GLY A 224 -5.53 9.85 4.64
N SER A 225 -5.45 8.63 5.15
CA SER A 225 -6.39 8.09 6.12
C SER A 225 -5.65 7.22 7.15
N PRO A 226 -6.20 7.04 8.36
CA PRO A 226 -5.77 6.00 9.28
C PRO A 226 -6.54 4.67 9.11
N GLY A 227 -6.04 3.57 9.70
CA GLY A 227 -6.78 2.30 9.79
C GLY A 227 -6.13 1.05 9.19
N GLY A 228 -4.82 0.84 9.29
CA GLY A 228 -4.20 -0.40 8.79
C GLY A 228 -4.45 -0.61 7.27
N PRO A 229 -4.82 -1.82 6.80
CA PRO A 229 -5.05 -2.09 5.38
C PRO A 229 -6.17 -1.24 4.76
N VAL A 230 -7.17 -0.79 5.54
CA VAL A 230 -8.29 0.02 5.03
C VAL A 230 -7.93 1.49 4.79
N ILE A 231 -6.66 1.86 5.03
CA ILE A 231 -6.09 3.15 4.58
C ILE A 231 -6.08 3.24 3.04
N ILE A 232 -5.84 2.10 2.39
CA ILE A 232 -5.70 1.95 0.93
C ILE A 232 -7.09 1.87 0.32
#